data_AF-A0A1G2YE33-F1
#
_entry.id   AF-A0A1G2YE33-F1
#
_cell.length_a   1.000
_cell.length_b   1.000
_cell.length_c   1.000
_cell.angle_alpha   90.00
_cell.angle_beta   90.00
_cell.angle_gamma   90.00
#
_symmetry.space_group_name_H-M   'P 1'
#
loop_
_entity.id
_entity.type
_entity.pdbx_description
1 polymer ?
#
loop_
_entity_poly.entity_id
_entity_poly.type
_entity_poly.pdbx_seq_one_letter_code
_entity_poly.pdbx_strand_id
1 'polypeptide(L)' 'MIKVKSRVGESVQQMVKRFKKMCEKEGVIRDMKRISYYEKPSEKKRRRMRKSQRGTVALY' A
#
# COMPACT_ATOMS: atom_id res chain seq x y z
N MET A 1 -4.68 5.30 -9.24
CA MET A 1 -6.14 5.30 -8.99
C MET A 1 -6.61 3.86 -9.01
N ILE A 2 -7.07 3.32 -7.87
CA ILE A 2 -7.55 1.92 -7.80
C ILE A 2 -8.90 1.84 -8.50
N LYS A 3 -8.99 1.01 -9.55
CA LYS A 3 -10.24 0.77 -10.29
C LYS A 3 -10.50 -0.74 -10.34
N VAL A 4 -11.66 -1.17 -9.84
CA VAL A 4 -12.12 -2.56 -9.92
C VAL A 4 -13.30 -2.60 -10.88
N LYS A 5 -13.20 -3.41 -11.94
CA LYS A 5 -14.33 -3.73 -12.82
C LYS A 5 -14.93 -5.07 -12.42
N SER A 6 -16.26 -5.20 -12.59
CA SER A 6 -16.95 -6.48 -12.43
C SER A 6 -16.46 -7.48 -13.48
N ARG A 7 -16.37 -8.75 -13.10
CA ARG A 7 -16.17 -9.86 -14.03
C ARG A 7 -17.49 -10.62 -14.21
N VAL A 8 -17.66 -11.25 -15.36
CA VAL A 8 -18.84 -12.08 -15.64
C VAL A 8 -18.89 -13.24 -14.64
N GLY A 9 -20.03 -13.43 -13.97
CA GLY A 9 -20.23 -14.48 -12.96
C GLY A 9 -19.68 -14.16 -11.56
N GLU A 10 -19.20 -12.94 -11.32
CA GLU A 10 -18.62 -12.56 -10.02
C GLU A 10 -19.69 -12.00 -9.06
N SER A 11 -19.69 -12.43 -7.80
CA SER A 11 -20.57 -11.85 -6.78
C SER A 11 -20.02 -10.53 -6.23
N VAL A 12 -20.90 -9.68 -5.71
CA VAL A 12 -20.52 -8.40 -5.08
C VAL A 12 -19.49 -8.61 -3.95
N GLN A 13 -19.64 -9.68 -3.18
CA GLN A 13 -18.72 -10.07 -2.11
C GLN A 13 -17.29 -10.34 -2.63
N GLN A 14 -17.16 -11.04 -3.75
CA GLN A 14 -15.86 -11.31 -4.37
C GLN A 14 -15.22 -10.03 -4.90
N MET A 15 -16.02 -9.13 -5.47
CA MET A 15 -15.57 -7.82 -5.92
C MET A 15 -15.00 -6.97 -4.77
N VAL A 16 -15.68 -6.93 -3.62
CA VAL A 16 -15.22 -6.21 -2.42
C VAL A 16 -13.91 -6.79 -1.89
N LYS A 17 -13.77 -8.13 -1.85
CA LYS A 17 -12.52 -8.79 -1.43
C LYS A 17 -11.35 -8.41 -2.33
N ARG A 18 -11.55 -8.39 -3.65
CA ARG A 18 -10.54 -7.94 -4.61
C ARG A 18 -10.18 -6.48 -4.42
N PHE A 19 -11.18 -5.61 -4.22
CA PHE A 19 -10.95 -4.19 -3.97
C PHE A 19 -10.07 -4.00 -2.74
N LYS A 20 -10.41 -4.66 -1.62
CA LYS A 20 -9.61 -4.63 -0.39
C LYS A 20 -8.16 -5.08 -0.64
N LYS A 21 -7.97 -6.20 -1.35
CA LYS A 21 -6.65 -6.72 -1.69
C LYS A 21 -5.85 -5.75 -2.57
N MET A 22 -6.49 -5.04 -3.50
CA MET A 22 -5.84 -4.00 -4.30
C MET A 22 -5.44 -2.79 -3.45
N CYS A 23 -6.30 -2.34 -2.53
CA CYS A 23 -5.99 -1.27 -1.59
C CYS A 23 -4.81 -1.61 -0.67
N GLU A 24 -4.71 -2.87 -0.23
CA GLU A 24 -3.60 -3.38 0.56
C GLU A 24 -2.30 -3.43 -0.26
N LYS A 25 -2.36 -3.94 -1.50
CA LYS A 25 -1.19 -4.04 -2.40
C LYS A 25 -0.61 -2.67 -2.75
N GLU A 26 -1.47 -1.72 -3.09
CA GLU A 26 -1.06 -0.34 -3.38
C GLU A 26 -0.61 0.42 -2.11
N GLY A 27 -0.87 -0.13 -0.93
CA GLY A 27 -0.46 0.48 0.34
C GLY A 27 -1.16 1.81 0.64
N VAL A 28 -2.33 2.06 0.03
CA VAL A 28 -3.06 3.34 0.15
C VAL A 28 -3.35 3.68 1.62
N ILE A 29 -3.74 2.68 2.42
CA ILE A 29 -4.00 2.86 3.85
C ILE A 29 -2.73 3.27 4.61
N ARG A 30 -1.58 2.66 4.26
CA ARG A 30 -0.28 2.97 4.87
C ARG A 30 0.17 4.38 4.50
N ASP A 31 -0.06 4.78 3.26
CA ASP A 31 0.29 6.10 2.77
C ASP A 31 -0.61 7.19 3.35
N MET A 32 -1.90 6.92 3.55
CA MET A 32 -2.83 7.79 4.26
C MET A 32 -2.38 8.03 5.71
N LYS A 33 -2.05 6.97 6.45
CA LYS A 33 -1.52 7.09 7.82
C LYS A 33 -0.19 7.84 7.88
N ARG A 34 0.61 7.79 6.81
CA ARG A 34 1.91 8.48 6.75
C ARG A 34 1.76 9.98 6.53
N ILE A 35 0.73 10.41 5.82
CA ILE A 35 0.47 11.84 5.54
C ILE A 35 -0.44 12.48 6.58
N SER A 36 -1.06 11.70 7.48
CA SER A 36 -1.99 12.23 8.49
C SER A 36 -1.33 13.10 9.55
N TYR A 37 0.00 13.10 9.62
CA TYR A 37 0.78 13.97 10.50
C TYR A 37 2.01 14.51 9.76
N TYR A 38 2.51 15.66 10.23
CA TYR A 38 3.74 16.22 9.71
C TYR A 38 4.94 15.35 10.08
N GLU A 39 5.60 14.79 9.07
CA GLU A 39 6.88 14.10 9.21
C GLU A 39 8.01 15.05 8.81
N LYS A 40 8.93 15.37 9.74
CA LYS A 40 10.11 16.20 9.44
C LYS A 40 10.89 15.61 8.25
N PRO A 41 11.49 16.45 7.37
CA PRO A 41 12.22 15.97 6.20
C PRO A 41 13.35 14.98 6.52
N SER A 42 14.04 15.16 7.65
CA SER A 42 15.09 14.25 8.15
C SER A 42 14.53 12.86 8.47
N GLU A 43 13.41 12.80 9.19
CA GLU A 43 12.71 11.55 9.52
C GLU A 43 12.23 10.82 8.26
N LYS A 44 11.68 11.57 7.30
CA LYS A 44 11.28 11.05 5.99
C LYS A 44 12.46 10.41 5.24
N LYS A 45 13.64 11.06 5.24
CA LYS A 45 14.89 10.51 4.65
C LYS A 45 15.33 9.23 5.38
N ARG A 46 15.38 9.26 6.72
CA ARG A 46 15.77 8.12 7.56
C ARG A 46 14.87 6.90 7.34
N ARG A 47 13.55 7.10 7.27
CA ARG A 47 12.57 6.03 6.99
C ARG A 47 12.72 5.45 5.58
N ARG A 48 13.00 6.27 4.57
CA ARG A 48 13.27 5.80 3.20
C ARG A 48 14.49 4.88 3.15
N MET A 49 15.60 5.26 3.79
CA MET A 49 16.81 4.42 3.86
C MET A 49 16.56 3.09 4.58
N ARG A 50 15.84 3.11 5.72
CA ARG A 50 15.48 1.86 6.42
C ARG A 50 14.58 0.96 5.59
N LYS A 51 13.66 1.53 4.81
CA LYS A 51 12.76 0.77 3.92
C LYS A 51 13.55 0.12 2.78
N SER A 52 14.53 0.81 2.19
CA SER A 52 15.37 0.23 1.12
C SER A 52 16.27 -0.87 1.66
N GLN A 53 16.90 -0.67 2.82
CA GLN A 53 17.74 -1.68 3.47
C GLN A 53 16.95 -2.96 3.77
N ARG A 54 15.72 -2.85 4.31
CA ARG A 54 14.87 -4.03 4.55
C ARG A 54 14.50 -4.80 3.29
N GLY A 55 14.46 -4.16 2.12
CA GLY A 55 14.19 -4.83 0.85
C GLY A 55 15.42 -5.59 0.30
N THR A 56 16.63 -5.12 0.62
CA THR A 56 17.88 -5.73 0.15
C THR A 56 18.32 -6.93 1.00
N VAL A 57 18.02 -6.97 2.30
CA VAL A 57 18.38 -8.13 3.16
C VAL A 57 17.55 -9.40 2.86
N ALA A 58 16.44 -9.30 2.15
CA ALA A 58 15.62 -10.46 1.78
C ALA A 58 16.14 -11.22 0.53
N LEU A 59 17.31 -10.83 0.01
CA LEU A 59 17.93 -11.39 -1.20
C LEU A 59 19.26 -12.12 -0.92
N TYR A 60 19.58 -12.40 0.34
CA TYR A 60 20.72 -13.25 0.75
C TYR A 60 20.22 -14.44 1.56
#